data_AF-C4M886-F1
#
_entry.id   AF-C4M886-F1
#
_cell.length_a   1.000
_cell.length_b   1.000
_cell.length_c   1.000
_cell.angle_alpha   90.00
_cell.angle_beta   90.00
_cell.angle_gamma   90.00
#
_symmetry.space_group_name_H-M   'P 1'
#
loop_
_entity.id
_entity.type
_entity.pdbx_description
1 polymer ?
#
loop_
_entity_poly.entity_id
_entity_poly.type
_entity_poly.pdbx_seq_one_letter_code
_entity_poly.pdbx_strand_id
1 'polypeptide(L)'
;MISQRNSSTKTVSSNTKNINSESLLCIKKSNQRCYDSKRSVSNSESSSIDPQELQLIQQQTQKRSSTASSVIETTQINEEKKKVIYIFKKRTLSNQFEESLLFEISKYLKTEQDYKNYSQINNRFSKIISKYHYNPIKSFLLFKEVTTQLLFTKKDIRLPKANKFVWLFPVHIGEALRYSPERNIFRNIKLTQNYIHFHGDLIPVETNIIGDKAFFMRKDLISITIPTRVRCLQSAVFEGCCSLKEINIPSSVTSLGERCFKGCTSLTRCKMTESIRSIGRECFNECYSLKNVELPSLLVSIKEYSFLKCPFNEMIQIPQLLQLLPLSCFEYSTQLRNVIFHSSVESLGEHCFAHCIRLDRIELPVSLTSLGEGCFCYCENLKEVIINEQLHVLPKNCFENCESLELVVNSQFIHQLNESVFENCCSLQTILLSPYLQRLPQNCFFNCCSLKEIDLPFTLTSIDSNCFYNCKCLETIDLPLHFKEIHSNAFAFCTSLEYISLPRSITLFGNNCFKQCLKLKQRINVPDYCFQQISFF
;
A
#
# COMPACT_ATOMS: atom_id res chain seq x y z
N MET A 1 -47.56 -42.26 30.66
CA MET A 1 -46.75 -41.03 30.53
C MET A 1 -45.35 -41.37 31.03
N ILE A 2 -44.43 -41.51 30.06
CA ILE A 2 -43.25 -42.40 30.05
C ILE A 2 -42.01 -41.54 30.34
N SER A 3 -41.27 -41.72 31.45
CA SER A 3 -40.20 -42.69 31.78
C SER A 3 -38.80 -42.39 31.21
N GLN A 4 -37.86 -42.14 32.14
CA GLN A 4 -36.54 -42.78 32.32
C GLN A 4 -35.43 -42.73 31.24
N ARG A 5 -34.19 -42.72 31.80
CA ARG A 5 -32.87 -43.25 31.31
C ARG A 5 -32.02 -42.33 30.44
N ASN A 6 -30.85 -41.90 30.94
CA ASN A 6 -29.56 -42.59 31.11
C ASN A 6 -28.70 -42.62 29.83
N SER A 7 -27.50 -42.05 29.98
CA SER A 7 -26.18 -42.50 29.47
C SER A 7 -26.07 -43.05 28.04
N SER A 8 -25.10 -42.54 27.28
CA SER A 8 -23.81 -43.26 27.05
C SER A 8 -23.05 -42.72 25.83
N THR A 9 -21.76 -42.61 26.04
CA THR A 9 -20.68 -42.56 25.06
C THR A 9 -20.73 -43.75 24.08
N LYS A 10 -20.47 -43.52 22.79
CA LYS A 10 -19.93 -44.53 21.87
C LYS A 10 -19.04 -43.90 20.79
N THR A 11 -17.76 -44.21 20.89
CA THR A 11 -16.77 -44.24 19.81
C THR A 11 -16.93 -45.52 18.99
N VAL A 12 -17.01 -45.45 17.66
CA VAL A 12 -16.73 -46.53 16.66
C VAL A 12 -16.55 -45.80 15.30
N SER A 13 -15.31 -45.58 14.84
CA SER A 13 -14.46 -46.41 13.96
C SER A 13 -14.78 -46.35 12.46
N SER A 14 -13.69 -46.15 11.72
CA SER A 14 -13.45 -46.28 10.27
C SER A 14 -14.08 -47.48 9.55
N ASN A 15 -14.55 -47.25 8.31
CA ASN A 15 -14.33 -48.08 7.11
C ASN A 15 -14.93 -47.36 5.88
N THR A 16 -14.10 -46.72 5.05
CA THR A 16 -13.52 -47.21 3.77
C THR A 16 -14.53 -47.60 2.69
N LYS A 17 -14.55 -46.83 1.59
CA LYS A 17 -14.54 -47.37 0.21
C LYS A 17 -14.17 -46.29 -0.81
N ASN A 18 -13.13 -46.62 -1.56
CA ASN A 18 -12.56 -45.95 -2.73
C ASN A 18 -13.60 -45.67 -3.81
N ILE A 19 -13.55 -44.46 -4.41
CA ILE A 19 -13.86 -44.25 -5.83
C ILE A 19 -12.86 -43.23 -6.42
N ASN A 20 -12.01 -43.78 -7.28
CA ASN A 20 -11.35 -43.22 -8.48
C ASN A 20 -10.57 -41.89 -8.42
N SER A 21 -9.25 -42.07 -8.40
CA SER A 21 -8.21 -41.13 -8.80
C SER A 21 -8.20 -40.93 -10.32
N GLU A 22 -8.86 -39.89 -10.82
CA GLU A 22 -8.62 -39.38 -12.19
C GLU A 22 -8.96 -37.88 -12.39
N SER A 23 -8.91 -37.08 -11.32
CA SER A 23 -9.22 -35.62 -11.38
C SER A 23 -8.25 -34.72 -10.61
N LEU A 24 -7.03 -35.21 -10.30
CA LEU A 24 -6.01 -34.47 -9.57
C LEU A 24 -4.74 -34.15 -10.39
N LEU A 25 -4.89 -34.07 -11.73
CA LEU A 25 -3.82 -33.77 -12.66
C LEU A 25 -4.03 -32.43 -13.38
N CYS A 26 -4.18 -31.34 -12.63
CA CYS A 26 -3.98 -29.96 -13.11
C CYS A 26 -3.93 -29.05 -11.87
N ILE A 27 -2.73 -28.77 -11.33
CA ILE A 27 -2.30 -27.63 -10.49
C ILE A 27 -0.87 -27.93 -9.96
N LYS A 28 0.02 -28.40 -10.83
CA LYS A 28 1.47 -28.41 -10.58
C LYS A 28 2.21 -28.20 -11.89
N LYS A 29 2.32 -26.94 -12.32
CA LYS A 29 3.39 -26.39 -13.19
C LYS A 29 3.10 -24.92 -13.53
N SER A 30 3.45 -24.03 -12.61
CA SER A 30 3.72 -22.60 -12.92
C SER A 30 4.18 -21.88 -11.66
N ASN A 31 5.37 -22.21 -11.16
CA ASN A 31 6.14 -21.30 -10.29
C ASN A 31 7.56 -21.85 -10.10
N GLN A 32 8.35 -21.84 -11.16
CA GLN A 32 9.80 -21.89 -11.06
C GLN A 32 10.43 -21.44 -12.37
N ARG A 33 10.87 -20.17 -12.40
CA ARG A 33 11.99 -19.62 -13.19
C ARG A 33 11.92 -18.10 -13.14
N CYS A 34 12.85 -17.48 -12.43
CA CYS A 34 13.53 -16.22 -12.78
C CYS A 34 14.33 -15.73 -11.56
N TYR A 35 15.47 -16.37 -11.32
CA TYR A 35 16.61 -15.76 -10.65
C TYR A 35 17.85 -16.42 -11.23
N ASP A 36 18.42 -15.78 -12.24
CA ASP A 36 19.83 -15.89 -12.60
C ASP A 36 20.13 -14.85 -13.69
N SER A 37 20.83 -13.78 -13.33
CA SER A 37 21.78 -13.19 -14.26
C SER A 37 22.96 -12.58 -13.52
N LYS A 38 24.13 -13.06 -13.94
CA LYS A 38 25.45 -12.77 -13.44
C LYS A 38 25.89 -11.37 -13.83
N ARG A 39 26.76 -10.79 -12.99
CA ARG A 39 27.72 -9.75 -13.36
C ARG A 39 28.56 -10.21 -14.56
N SER A 40 28.69 -9.35 -15.56
CA SER A 40 29.85 -9.31 -16.45
C SER A 40 30.14 -7.87 -16.86
N VAL A 41 31.42 -7.50 -16.73
CA VAL A 41 32.04 -6.26 -17.19
C VAL A 41 32.33 -6.40 -18.69
N SER A 42 32.02 -5.38 -19.49
CA SER A 42 32.75 -5.09 -20.74
C SER A 42 32.50 -3.66 -21.22
N ASN A 43 33.58 -3.01 -21.64
CA ASN A 43 33.65 -1.67 -22.23
C ASN A 43 33.16 -1.62 -23.68
N SER A 44 32.95 -0.37 -24.13
CA SER A 44 32.95 0.20 -25.48
C SER A 44 31.83 -0.20 -26.46
N GLU A 45 31.03 0.78 -26.87
CA GLU A 45 31.16 1.40 -28.20
C GLU A 45 30.34 2.70 -28.31
N SER A 46 30.89 3.62 -29.09
CA SER A 46 30.42 4.95 -29.45
C SER A 46 29.34 4.93 -30.53
N SER A 47 28.37 5.84 -30.46
CA SER A 47 27.65 6.30 -31.65
C SER A 47 27.37 7.81 -31.57
N SER A 48 27.85 8.50 -32.60
CA SER A 48 27.73 9.93 -32.91
C SER A 48 26.29 10.39 -33.08
N ILE A 49 25.97 11.58 -32.55
CA ILE A 49 24.72 12.29 -32.78
C ILE A 49 24.83 13.16 -34.05
N ASP A 50 23.77 13.17 -34.85
CA ASP A 50 23.61 13.93 -36.09
C ASP A 50 23.70 15.46 -35.86
N PRO A 51 24.59 16.20 -36.56
CA PRO A 51 24.75 17.64 -36.41
C PRO A 51 23.50 18.49 -36.67
N GLN A 52 22.51 17.97 -37.40
CA GLN A 52 21.24 18.69 -37.65
C GLN A 52 20.26 18.61 -36.47
N GLU A 53 20.37 17.59 -35.61
CA GLU A 53 19.55 17.44 -34.40
C GLU A 53 20.00 18.39 -33.28
N LEU A 54 21.32 18.69 -33.22
CA LEU A 54 21.91 19.66 -32.30
C LEU A 54 21.49 21.11 -32.57
N GLN A 55 21.22 21.48 -33.83
CA GLN A 55 20.74 22.83 -34.19
C GLN A 55 19.25 23.03 -33.87
N LEU A 56 18.42 21.97 -33.98
CA LEU A 56 17.00 22.02 -33.60
C LEU A 56 16.81 22.11 -32.08
N ILE A 57 17.66 21.44 -31.30
CA ILE A 57 17.66 21.53 -29.83
C ILE A 57 18.12 22.93 -29.38
N GLN A 58 19.13 23.52 -30.03
CA GLN A 58 19.59 24.88 -29.71
C GLN A 58 18.57 25.98 -30.05
N GLN A 59 17.81 25.83 -31.13
CA GLN A 59 16.74 26.78 -31.48
C GLN A 59 15.51 26.68 -30.54
N GLN A 60 15.21 25.51 -29.98
CA GLN A 60 14.13 25.37 -29.00
C GLN A 60 14.49 25.91 -27.61
N THR A 61 15.78 25.92 -27.24
CA THR A 61 16.24 26.54 -25.98
C THR A 61 16.33 28.08 -26.00
N GLN A 62 16.27 28.73 -27.17
CA GLN A 62 16.31 30.20 -27.25
C GLN A 62 14.93 30.88 -27.24
N LYS A 63 13.81 30.15 -27.22
CA LYS A 63 12.44 30.72 -27.20
C LYS A 63 11.61 30.44 -25.95
N ARG A 64 12.20 29.88 -24.88
CA ARG A 64 11.54 29.75 -23.56
C ARG A 64 12.44 30.25 -22.43
N SER A 65 12.77 31.53 -22.48
CA SER A 65 13.32 32.28 -21.34
C SER A 65 12.45 33.51 -21.06
N SER A 66 11.27 33.27 -20.49
CA SER A 66 10.58 34.29 -19.70
C SER A 66 9.67 33.65 -18.63
N THR A 67 10.09 33.88 -17.38
CA THR A 67 9.28 34.01 -16.16
C THR A 67 8.42 32.81 -15.69
N ALA A 68 8.97 31.99 -14.78
CA ALA A 68 8.23 31.48 -13.61
C ALA A 68 9.14 30.78 -12.56
N SER A 69 10.23 30.11 -12.94
CA SER A 69 10.99 29.27 -11.99
C SER A 69 12.15 29.96 -11.26
N SER A 70 12.74 31.03 -11.82
CA SER A 70 13.82 31.77 -11.13
C SER A 70 13.32 32.65 -10.00
N VAL A 71 12.05 33.05 -10.00
CA VAL A 71 11.51 33.94 -8.97
C VAL A 71 11.34 33.20 -7.63
N ILE A 72 11.02 31.90 -7.64
CA ILE A 72 10.75 31.11 -6.43
C ILE A 72 12.05 30.73 -5.69
N GLU A 73 13.10 30.29 -6.39
CA GLU A 73 14.41 30.04 -5.77
C GLU A 73 15.09 31.34 -5.30
N THR A 74 14.98 32.42 -6.08
CA THR A 74 15.57 33.70 -5.69
C THR A 74 14.79 34.37 -4.56
N THR A 75 13.47 34.13 -4.43
CA THR A 75 12.69 34.57 -3.26
C THR A 75 12.96 33.72 -2.03
N GLN A 76 13.12 32.40 -2.14
CA GLN A 76 13.55 31.55 -1.01
C GLN A 76 14.94 31.93 -0.49
N ILE A 77 15.92 32.13 -1.39
CA ILE A 77 17.28 32.56 -1.02
C ILE A 77 17.26 33.97 -0.41
N ASN A 78 16.42 34.88 -0.92
CA ASN A 78 16.27 36.22 -0.35
C ASN A 78 15.50 36.23 0.98
N GLU A 79 14.55 35.33 1.18
CA GLU A 79 13.86 35.15 2.47
C GLU A 79 14.77 34.51 3.52
N GLU A 80 15.61 33.54 3.16
CA GLU A 80 16.61 32.94 4.04
C GLU A 80 17.69 33.95 4.45
N LYS A 81 18.20 34.74 3.49
CA LYS A 81 19.11 35.86 3.77
C LYS A 81 18.43 36.91 4.65
N LYS A 82 17.16 37.26 4.39
CA LYS A 82 16.38 38.18 5.23
C LYS A 82 16.15 37.63 6.64
N LYS A 83 15.89 36.32 6.83
CA LYS A 83 15.72 35.68 8.14
C LYS A 83 17.01 35.68 8.96
N VAL A 84 18.15 35.32 8.36
CA VAL A 84 19.46 35.42 9.03
C VAL A 84 19.75 36.88 9.40
N ILE A 85 19.56 37.82 8.48
CA ILE A 85 19.76 39.26 8.75
C ILE A 85 18.77 39.76 9.83
N TYR A 86 17.53 39.26 9.88
CA TYR A 86 16.51 39.63 10.87
C TYR A 86 16.82 39.12 12.28
N ILE A 87 17.33 37.88 12.42
CA ILE A 87 17.85 37.33 13.69
C ILE A 87 18.94 38.25 14.27
N PHE A 88 19.81 38.79 13.41
CA PHE A 88 20.89 39.68 13.80
C PHE A 88 20.49 41.16 13.98
N LYS A 89 19.38 41.62 13.36
CA LYS A 89 18.90 43.01 13.48
C LYS A 89 18.11 43.30 14.77
N LYS A 90 17.51 42.29 15.40
CA LYS A 90 16.57 42.49 16.53
C LYS A 90 17.21 42.50 17.93
N ARG A 91 18.54 42.38 18.06
CA ARG A 91 19.24 42.41 19.36
C ARG A 91 20.42 43.40 19.35
N THR A 92 20.15 44.61 19.79
CA THR A 92 21.15 45.43 20.48
C THR A 92 21.43 44.80 21.85
N LEU A 93 22.71 44.69 22.20
CA LEU A 93 23.30 44.42 23.53
C LEU A 93 23.83 42.99 23.84
N SER A 94 25.11 43.03 24.25
CA SER A 94 25.91 42.09 25.03
C SER A 94 26.71 41.00 24.30
N ASN A 95 27.95 40.83 24.79
CA ASN A 95 29.08 40.14 24.19
C ASN A 95 29.01 38.60 24.17
N GLN A 96 27.85 37.98 24.27
CA GLN A 96 27.72 36.53 24.32
C GLN A 96 26.78 36.03 23.23
N PHE A 97 27.37 35.55 22.13
CA PHE A 97 26.67 34.61 21.26
C PHE A 97 26.75 33.27 21.97
N GLU A 98 25.66 32.87 22.63
CA GLU A 98 25.53 31.53 23.22
C GLU A 98 25.67 30.46 22.12
N GLU A 99 26.25 29.30 22.47
CA GLU A 99 26.44 28.17 21.54
C GLU A 99 25.13 27.75 20.85
N SER A 100 23.99 27.92 21.52
CA SER A 100 22.63 27.66 21.02
C SER A 100 22.30 28.45 19.75
N LEU A 101 22.68 29.73 19.71
CA LEU A 101 22.41 30.63 18.59
C LEU A 101 23.33 30.36 17.41
N LEU A 102 24.60 30.03 17.67
CA LEU A 102 25.53 29.58 16.63
C LEU A 102 25.05 28.28 15.98
N PHE A 103 24.51 27.37 16.78
CA PHE A 103 23.90 26.14 16.27
C PHE A 103 22.70 26.41 15.36
N GLU A 104 21.81 27.34 15.73
CA GLU A 104 20.70 27.74 14.84
C GLU A 104 21.19 28.35 13.53
N ILE A 105 22.16 29.27 13.58
CA ILE A 105 22.73 29.90 12.38
C ILE A 105 23.34 28.84 11.45
N SER A 106 24.01 27.85 12.01
CA SER A 106 24.66 26.79 11.24
C SER A 106 23.69 25.92 10.44
N LYS A 107 22.39 25.89 10.78
CA LYS A 107 21.36 25.19 10.01
C LYS A 107 21.09 25.86 8.65
N TYR A 108 21.37 27.15 8.54
CA TYR A 108 21.13 27.94 7.33
C TYR A 108 22.37 28.05 6.42
N LEU A 109 23.58 27.85 6.97
CA LEU A 109 24.84 27.91 6.21
C LEU A 109 25.34 26.48 5.98
N LYS A 110 25.27 25.98 4.75
CA LYS A 110 25.48 24.55 4.44
C LYS A 110 26.81 24.26 3.74
N THR A 111 27.36 25.22 3.02
CA THR A 111 28.60 25.07 2.26
C THR A 111 29.72 25.93 2.83
N GLU A 112 30.97 25.56 2.54
CA GLU A 112 32.12 26.38 2.89
C GLU A 112 32.03 27.79 2.31
N GLN A 113 31.45 27.94 1.12
CA GLN A 113 31.27 29.24 0.47
C GLN A 113 30.26 30.11 1.22
N ASP A 114 29.22 29.54 1.82
CA ASP A 114 28.23 30.29 2.60
C ASP A 114 28.88 30.97 3.82
N TYR A 115 29.75 30.25 4.53
CA TYR A 115 30.49 30.81 5.66
C TYR A 115 31.52 31.86 5.22
N LYS A 116 32.20 31.64 4.08
CA LYS A 116 33.12 32.63 3.52
C LYS A 116 32.38 33.92 3.14
N ASN A 117 31.29 33.81 2.39
CA ASN A 117 30.44 34.93 2.02
C ASN A 117 29.91 35.66 3.27
N TYR A 118 29.45 34.91 4.27
CA TYR A 118 28.97 35.46 5.54
C TYR A 118 30.06 36.25 6.29
N SER A 119 31.28 35.71 6.33
CA SER A 119 32.43 36.39 6.97
C SER A 119 32.84 37.67 6.25
N GLN A 120 32.56 37.79 4.96
CA GLN A 120 32.89 38.95 4.12
C GLN A 120 31.87 40.09 4.24
N ILE A 121 30.66 39.84 4.79
CA ILE A 121 29.63 40.88 4.95
C ILE A 121 30.06 41.97 5.96
N ASN A 122 30.82 41.61 7.01
CA ASN A 122 31.33 42.57 8.00
C ASN A 122 32.52 42.00 8.77
N ASN A 123 33.51 42.84 9.11
CA ASN A 123 34.65 42.49 9.98
C ASN A 123 34.27 41.95 11.37
N ARG A 124 33.04 42.20 11.85
CA ARG A 124 32.51 41.56 13.08
C ARG A 124 32.11 40.11 12.86
N PHE A 125 31.66 39.73 11.66
CA PHE A 125 31.24 38.37 11.32
C PHE A 125 32.43 37.42 11.09
N SER A 126 33.59 37.94 10.68
CA SER A 126 34.83 37.15 10.62
C SER A 126 35.23 36.58 12.00
N LYS A 127 35.01 37.35 13.08
CA LYS A 127 35.21 36.90 14.48
C LYS A 127 34.16 35.91 14.99
N ILE A 128 33.06 35.68 14.26
CA ILE A 128 32.04 34.69 14.66
C ILE A 128 32.49 33.28 14.28
N ILE A 129 33.20 33.11 13.16
CA ILE A 129 33.71 31.80 12.73
C ILE A 129 34.67 31.23 13.78
N SER A 130 35.50 32.06 14.41
CA SER A 130 36.38 31.63 15.50
C SER A 130 35.63 31.21 16.77
N LYS A 131 34.37 31.64 16.96
CA LYS A 131 33.55 31.22 18.12
C LYS A 131 32.98 29.80 17.98
N TYR A 132 33.08 29.18 16.81
CA TYR A 132 32.65 27.79 16.64
C TYR A 132 33.68 26.84 17.25
N HIS A 133 33.32 26.25 18.39
CA HIS A 133 34.08 25.19 19.03
C HIS A 133 33.77 23.78 18.47
N TYR A 134 32.95 23.71 17.42
CA TYR A 134 32.68 22.50 16.63
C TYR A 134 32.65 22.80 15.14
N ASN A 135 32.86 21.80 14.27
CA ASN A 135 32.75 21.99 12.82
C ASN A 135 31.31 21.74 12.33
N PRO A 136 30.54 22.77 11.93
CA PRO A 136 29.18 22.59 11.44
C PRO A 136 29.09 21.91 10.07
N ILE A 137 30.19 21.95 9.29
CA ILE A 137 30.29 21.37 7.95
C ILE A 137 31.57 20.53 7.83
N LYS A 138 31.70 19.78 6.72
CA LYS A 138 32.87 18.96 6.38
C LYS A 138 34.04 19.80 5.84
N SER A 139 34.40 20.87 6.53
CA SER A 139 35.58 21.69 6.23
C SER A 139 36.26 22.09 7.53
N PHE A 140 37.54 21.73 7.68
CA PHE A 140 38.32 22.02 8.89
C PHE A 140 39.16 23.29 8.74
N LEU A 141 39.36 23.78 7.52
CA LEU A 141 40.18 24.96 7.25
C LEU A 141 39.54 26.25 7.76
N LEU A 142 38.21 26.28 7.82
CA LEU A 142 37.42 27.43 8.26
C LEU A 142 37.37 27.57 9.79
N PHE A 143 37.25 26.47 10.53
CA PHE A 143 36.99 26.48 11.97
C PHE A 143 38.26 26.06 12.72
N LYS A 144 39.06 27.05 13.14
CA LYS A 144 40.39 26.82 13.72
C LYS A 144 40.39 26.49 15.22
N GLU A 145 39.31 26.79 15.93
CA GLU A 145 39.17 26.63 17.40
C GLU A 145 38.28 25.44 17.79
N VAL A 146 38.24 24.40 16.95
CA VAL A 146 37.39 23.21 17.14
C VAL A 146 37.92 22.36 18.31
N THR A 147 37.13 22.27 19.38
CA THR A 147 37.36 21.38 20.52
C THR A 147 36.49 20.12 20.44
N THR A 148 35.31 20.20 19.82
CA THR A 148 34.40 19.09 19.54
C THR A 148 34.29 18.87 18.03
N GLN A 149 34.92 17.83 17.49
CA GLN A 149 34.85 17.53 16.07
C GLN A 149 33.63 16.65 15.74
N LEU A 150 32.76 17.13 14.85
CA LEU A 150 31.70 16.35 14.23
C LEU A 150 32.29 15.56 13.05
N LEU A 151 32.19 14.23 13.13
CA LEU A 151 32.60 13.31 12.07
C LEU A 151 31.36 12.89 11.27
N PHE A 152 31.35 13.23 9.99
CA PHE A 152 30.27 12.94 9.05
C PHE A 152 30.46 11.61 8.33
N THR A 153 31.71 11.15 8.16
CA THR A 153 32.02 9.87 7.50
C THR A 153 33.18 9.13 8.16
N LYS A 154 33.27 7.81 7.92
CA LYS A 154 34.41 6.98 8.39
C LYS A 154 35.78 7.43 7.86
N LYS A 155 35.80 8.22 6.78
CA LYS A 155 37.03 8.73 6.13
C LYS A 155 37.49 10.08 6.69
N ASP A 156 36.73 10.67 7.61
CA ASP A 156 37.05 11.99 8.14
C ASP A 156 38.29 11.90 9.05
N ILE A 157 39.27 12.77 8.78
CA ILE A 157 40.53 12.81 9.52
C ILE A 157 40.28 13.42 10.90
N ARG A 158 40.71 12.74 11.97
CA ARG A 158 40.62 13.26 13.34
C ARG A 158 41.65 14.38 13.55
N LEU A 159 41.19 15.52 14.03
CA LEU A 159 42.04 16.66 14.35
C LEU A 159 42.74 16.42 15.71
N PRO A 160 44.08 16.56 15.79
CA PRO A 160 44.82 16.34 17.04
C PRO A 160 44.40 17.27 18.19
N LYS A 161 43.89 18.46 17.86
CA LYS A 161 43.46 19.47 18.84
C LYS A 161 42.05 19.22 19.40
N ALA A 162 41.27 18.31 18.82
CA ALA A 162 39.92 18.04 19.28
C ALA A 162 39.95 17.15 20.53
N ASN A 163 39.22 17.59 21.55
CA ASN A 163 39.08 16.87 22.82
C ASN A 163 37.84 15.95 22.83
N LYS A 164 36.99 16.02 21.80
CA LYS A 164 35.77 15.24 21.74
C LYS A 164 35.42 14.97 20.28
N PHE A 165 35.05 13.73 19.97
CA PHE A 165 34.66 13.34 18.62
C PHE A 165 33.22 12.87 18.62
N VAL A 166 32.35 13.53 17.87
CA VAL A 166 30.94 13.16 17.75
C VAL A 166 30.72 12.51 16.40
N TRP A 167 30.43 11.21 16.43
CA TRP A 167 30.18 10.42 15.24
C TRP A 167 28.72 10.56 14.84
N LEU A 168 28.48 11.19 13.68
CA LEU A 168 27.14 11.44 13.16
C LEU A 168 26.67 10.31 12.23
N PHE A 169 27.58 9.53 11.66
CA PHE A 169 27.23 8.37 10.83
C PHE A 169 26.91 7.12 11.68
N PRO A 170 26.16 6.15 11.15
CA PRO A 170 25.86 4.90 11.87
C PRO A 170 27.12 4.08 12.16
N VAL A 171 27.27 3.65 13.42
CA VAL A 171 28.38 2.80 13.89
C VAL A 171 27.83 1.51 14.46
N HIS A 172 28.45 0.38 14.15
CA HIS A 172 28.04 -0.91 14.71
C HIS A 172 28.30 -0.93 16.23
N ILE A 173 27.40 -1.53 17.00
CA ILE A 173 27.51 -1.59 18.47
C ILE A 173 28.86 -2.13 18.94
N GLY A 174 29.40 -3.19 18.33
CA GLY A 174 30.70 -3.74 18.71
C GLY A 174 31.87 -2.77 18.42
N GLU A 175 31.76 -1.93 17.40
CA GLU A 175 32.74 -0.88 17.10
C GLU A 175 32.60 0.28 18.11
N ALA A 176 31.37 0.69 18.42
CA ALA A 176 31.09 1.73 19.40
C ALA A 176 31.60 1.35 20.81
N LEU A 177 31.39 0.10 21.23
CA LEU A 177 31.87 -0.40 22.53
C LEU A 177 33.40 -0.41 22.61
N ARG A 178 34.11 -0.78 21.53
CA ARG A 178 35.58 -0.74 21.48
C ARG A 178 36.14 0.67 21.58
N TYR A 179 35.48 1.65 20.96
CA TYR A 179 35.93 3.04 20.90
C TYR A 179 35.32 3.95 21.98
N SER A 180 34.42 3.43 22.82
CA SER A 180 33.76 4.16 23.91
C SER A 180 34.73 4.85 24.89
N PRO A 181 35.89 4.29 25.28
CA PRO A 181 36.81 4.98 26.19
C PRO A 181 37.55 6.18 25.57
N GLU A 182 37.50 6.41 24.25
CA GLU A 182 38.36 7.39 23.56
C GLU A 182 37.71 8.77 23.30
N ARG A 183 37.08 9.40 24.30
CA ARG A 183 36.43 10.74 24.14
C ARG A 183 35.38 10.80 22.99
N ASN A 184 34.89 9.64 22.55
CA ASN A 184 33.95 9.50 21.43
C ASN A 184 32.49 9.57 21.93
N ILE A 185 31.64 10.24 21.16
CA ILE A 185 30.18 10.20 21.32
C ILE A 185 29.57 9.69 20.04
N PHE A 186 28.86 8.57 20.12
CA PHE A 186 28.12 8.00 19.01
C PHE A 186 26.67 8.48 19.04
N ARG A 187 26.22 9.15 17.97
CA ARG A 187 24.83 9.58 17.86
C ARG A 187 23.90 8.52 17.29
N ASN A 188 24.45 7.57 16.53
CA ASN A 188 23.72 6.54 15.80
C ASN A 188 24.40 5.18 15.97
N ILE A 189 24.04 4.46 17.04
CA ILE A 189 24.55 3.12 17.29
C ILE A 189 23.60 2.08 16.67
N LYS A 190 24.11 1.27 15.74
CA LYS A 190 23.40 0.22 15.00
C LYS A 190 23.69 -1.17 15.58
N LEU A 191 22.66 -1.85 16.04
CA LEU A 191 22.70 -3.28 16.40
C LEU A 191 22.76 -4.13 15.13
N THR A 192 23.51 -5.23 15.14
CA THR A 192 23.65 -6.13 13.99
C THR A 192 23.32 -7.56 14.36
N GLN A 193 22.97 -8.38 13.36
CA GLN A 193 22.73 -9.81 13.54
C GLN A 193 23.93 -10.53 14.17
N ASN A 194 25.16 -10.19 13.75
CA ASN A 194 26.36 -10.78 14.33
C ASN A 194 26.46 -10.54 15.84
N TYR A 195 26.09 -9.35 16.32
CA TYR A 195 26.10 -9.07 17.76
C TYR A 195 25.11 -9.96 18.50
N ILE A 196 23.88 -10.09 17.98
CA ILE A 196 22.84 -10.95 18.56
C ILE A 196 23.26 -12.42 18.55
N HIS A 197 23.94 -12.88 17.51
CA HIS A 197 24.46 -14.25 17.45
C HIS A 197 25.43 -14.58 18.59
N PHE A 198 26.28 -13.63 19.00
CA PHE A 198 27.25 -13.83 20.09
C PHE A 198 26.72 -13.50 21.48
N HIS A 199 25.79 -12.55 21.59
CA HIS A 199 25.32 -11.99 22.88
C HIS A 199 23.87 -12.36 23.23
N GLY A 200 23.19 -13.13 22.37
CA GLY A 200 21.79 -13.51 22.56
C GLY A 200 20.83 -12.34 22.38
N ASP A 201 19.73 -12.32 23.14
CA ASP A 201 18.59 -11.42 22.94
C ASP A 201 18.74 -10.03 23.59
N LEU A 202 19.88 -9.78 24.24
CA LEU A 202 20.11 -8.54 24.97
C LEU A 202 20.43 -7.38 24.00
N ILE A 203 19.55 -6.37 23.98
CA ILE A 203 19.78 -5.12 23.24
C ILE A 203 20.41 -4.08 24.17
N PRO A 204 21.64 -3.60 23.90
CA PRO A 204 22.27 -2.55 24.71
C PRO A 204 21.45 -1.25 24.71
N VAL A 205 21.36 -0.59 25.87
CA VAL A 205 20.51 0.59 26.08
C VAL A 205 20.93 1.81 25.24
N GLU A 206 22.18 1.85 24.79
CA GLU A 206 22.72 2.90 23.94
C GLU A 206 22.28 2.77 22.48
N THR A 207 21.73 1.62 22.09
CA THR A 207 21.30 1.33 20.72
C THR A 207 20.26 2.35 20.23
N ASN A 208 20.48 2.89 19.03
CA ASN A 208 19.56 3.84 18.39
C ASN A 208 18.86 3.24 17.18
N ILE A 209 19.48 2.25 16.53
CA ILE A 209 18.97 1.61 15.32
C ILE A 209 19.08 0.10 15.51
N ILE A 210 17.97 -0.63 15.40
CA ILE A 210 18.03 -2.08 15.25
C ILE A 210 18.23 -2.37 13.77
N GLY A 211 19.41 -2.87 13.45
CA GLY A 211 19.86 -3.03 12.08
C GLY A 211 19.13 -4.12 11.31
N ASP A 212 19.32 -4.09 9.99
CA ASP A 212 18.76 -5.07 9.07
C ASP A 212 19.03 -6.50 9.56
N LYS A 213 17.98 -7.33 9.58
CA LYS A 213 18.05 -8.75 9.93
C LYS A 213 18.60 -9.06 11.34
N ALA A 214 18.58 -8.11 12.28
CA ALA A 214 19.19 -8.30 13.60
C ALA A 214 18.70 -9.56 14.36
N PHE A 215 17.40 -9.90 14.25
CA PHE A 215 16.79 -11.10 14.86
C PHE A 215 16.20 -12.05 13.80
N PHE A 216 16.68 -11.98 12.56
CA PHE A 216 16.13 -12.74 11.44
C PHE A 216 16.09 -14.26 11.72
N MET A 217 14.93 -14.86 11.52
CA MET A 217 14.65 -16.30 11.65
C MET A 217 14.95 -16.89 13.04
N ARG A 218 14.93 -16.07 14.11
CA ARG A 218 15.06 -16.55 15.49
C ARG A 218 13.78 -17.24 15.97
N LYS A 219 13.69 -18.54 15.71
CA LYS A 219 12.54 -19.39 16.08
C LYS A 219 12.38 -19.62 17.58
N ASP A 220 13.42 -19.37 18.36
CA ASP A 220 13.48 -19.47 19.81
C ASP A 220 13.06 -18.17 20.53
N LEU A 221 12.97 -17.05 19.81
CA LEU A 221 12.62 -15.76 20.40
C LEU A 221 11.12 -15.70 20.75
N ILE A 222 10.81 -15.73 22.05
CA ILE A 222 9.42 -15.68 22.55
C ILE A 222 8.97 -14.25 22.86
N SER A 223 9.88 -13.43 23.39
CA SER A 223 9.64 -12.06 23.80
C SER A 223 10.93 -11.24 23.73
N ILE A 224 10.82 -9.95 23.45
CA ILE A 224 11.95 -9.04 23.45
C ILE A 224 11.55 -7.66 23.97
N THR A 225 12.45 -7.01 24.71
CA THR A 225 12.27 -5.63 25.16
C THR A 225 13.15 -4.71 24.32
N ILE A 226 12.53 -3.78 23.60
CA ILE A 226 13.25 -2.78 22.79
C ILE A 226 13.56 -1.56 23.68
N PRO A 227 14.83 -1.13 23.81
CA PRO A 227 15.20 0.04 24.60
C PRO A 227 14.59 1.36 24.06
N THR A 228 14.33 2.30 24.97
CA THR A 228 13.68 3.59 24.67
C THR A 228 14.53 4.58 23.87
N ARG A 229 15.80 4.26 23.59
CA ARG A 229 16.66 5.07 22.71
C ARG A 229 16.60 4.63 21.25
N VAL A 230 15.94 3.52 20.94
CA VAL A 230 15.78 2.99 19.59
C VAL A 230 14.79 3.85 18.82
N ARG A 231 15.23 4.42 17.70
CA ARG A 231 14.44 5.34 16.86
C ARG A 231 13.86 4.68 15.61
N CYS A 232 14.45 3.57 15.19
CA CYS A 232 14.08 2.91 13.94
C CYS A 232 14.36 1.42 14.03
N LEU A 233 13.40 0.62 13.56
CA LEU A 233 13.57 -0.79 13.26
C LEU A 233 13.76 -0.92 11.75
N GLN A 234 14.92 -1.40 11.30
CA GLN A 234 15.22 -1.51 9.87
C GLN A 234 14.55 -2.74 9.24
N SER A 235 15.00 -3.13 8.04
CA SER A 235 14.34 -4.18 7.27
C SER A 235 14.57 -5.57 7.87
N ALA A 236 13.52 -6.39 7.83
CA ALA A 236 13.54 -7.80 8.23
C ALA A 236 14.08 -8.07 9.65
N VAL A 237 13.92 -7.13 10.58
CA VAL A 237 14.50 -7.24 11.93
C VAL A 237 14.04 -8.50 12.64
N PHE A 238 12.74 -8.79 12.66
CA PHE A 238 12.11 -9.96 13.28
C PHE A 238 11.49 -10.91 12.26
N GLU A 239 11.83 -10.81 10.97
CA GLU A 239 11.28 -11.69 9.93
C GLU A 239 11.52 -13.17 10.32
N GLY A 240 10.46 -13.98 10.32
CA GLY A 240 10.50 -15.40 10.65
C GLY A 240 10.66 -15.74 12.14
N CYS A 241 10.47 -14.78 13.06
CA CYS A 241 10.42 -15.07 14.50
C CYS A 241 9.10 -15.75 14.89
N CYS A 242 8.93 -17.00 14.48
CA CYS A 242 7.66 -17.73 14.57
C CYS A 242 7.14 -17.94 16.00
N SER A 243 7.98 -17.80 17.03
CA SER A 243 7.59 -17.97 18.45
C SER A 243 7.30 -16.65 19.18
N LEU A 244 7.56 -15.50 18.55
CA LEU A 244 7.37 -14.18 19.16
C LEU A 244 5.86 -13.95 19.36
N LYS A 245 5.43 -13.81 20.62
CA LYS A 245 3.98 -13.73 20.95
C LYS A 245 3.45 -12.31 21.02
N GLU A 246 4.23 -11.42 21.61
CA GLU A 246 3.87 -10.01 21.79
C GLU A 246 5.12 -9.14 21.65
N ILE A 247 4.94 -7.92 21.18
CA ILE A 247 6.00 -6.91 21.15
C ILE A 247 5.47 -5.52 21.49
N ASN A 248 6.25 -4.78 22.27
CA ASN A 248 5.97 -3.38 22.61
C ASN A 248 6.97 -2.49 21.87
N ILE A 249 6.46 -1.65 20.96
CA ILE A 249 7.27 -0.68 20.24
C ILE A 249 7.42 0.57 21.12
N PRO A 250 8.64 1.05 21.42
CA PRO A 250 8.82 2.22 22.27
C PRO A 250 8.47 3.52 21.52
N SER A 251 8.03 4.54 22.26
CA SER A 251 7.59 5.84 21.71
C SER A 251 8.69 6.64 21.02
N SER A 252 9.94 6.20 21.10
CA SER A 252 11.06 6.75 20.35
C SER A 252 11.09 6.28 18.89
N VAL A 253 10.43 5.16 18.56
CA VAL A 253 10.40 4.61 17.20
C VAL A 253 9.42 5.39 16.35
N THR A 254 9.89 5.88 15.21
CA THR A 254 9.07 6.66 14.26
C THR A 254 8.71 5.90 13.00
N SER A 255 9.38 4.79 12.70
CA SER A 255 9.10 3.97 11.52
C SER A 255 9.44 2.50 11.73
N LEU A 256 8.66 1.64 11.05
CA LEU A 256 8.88 0.21 10.95
C LEU A 256 9.36 -0.13 9.54
N GLY A 257 10.50 -0.82 9.41
CA GLY A 257 11.11 -1.17 8.14
C GLY A 257 10.34 -2.21 7.33
N GLU A 258 10.81 -2.45 6.10
CA GLU A 258 10.27 -3.51 5.23
C GLU A 258 10.38 -4.88 5.90
N ARG A 259 9.33 -5.70 5.83
CA ARG A 259 9.28 -7.07 6.36
C ARG A 259 9.66 -7.19 7.84
N CYS A 260 9.53 -6.11 8.62
CA CYS A 260 10.04 -6.05 10.00
C CYS A 260 9.58 -7.21 10.87
N PHE A 261 8.33 -7.64 10.73
CA PHE A 261 7.68 -8.75 11.45
C PHE A 261 7.14 -9.84 10.53
N LYS A 262 7.55 -9.89 9.25
CA LYS A 262 7.01 -10.85 8.28
C LYS A 262 7.16 -12.29 8.80
N GLY A 263 6.11 -13.09 8.74
CA GLY A 263 6.14 -14.49 9.18
C GLY A 263 6.30 -14.69 10.69
N CYS A 264 6.03 -13.67 11.51
CA CYS A 264 5.88 -13.83 12.97
C CYS A 264 4.54 -14.51 13.28
N THR A 265 4.43 -15.80 12.94
CA THR A 265 3.15 -16.53 12.91
C THR A 265 2.45 -16.65 14.26
N SER A 266 3.17 -16.56 15.39
CA SER A 266 2.60 -16.56 16.74
C SER A 266 2.36 -15.15 17.31
N LEU A 267 2.65 -14.08 16.57
CA LEU A 267 2.50 -12.71 17.08
C LEU A 267 1.01 -12.38 17.19
N THR A 268 0.53 -12.27 18.43
CA THR A 268 -0.88 -11.99 18.74
C THR A 268 -1.18 -10.51 18.97
N ARG A 269 -0.16 -9.76 19.44
CA ARG A 269 -0.28 -8.35 19.80
C ARG A 269 1.00 -7.60 19.42
N CYS A 270 0.84 -6.48 18.74
CA CYS A 270 1.91 -5.51 18.52
C CYS A 270 1.42 -4.16 19.06
N LYS A 271 1.97 -3.72 20.19
CA LYS A 271 1.61 -2.42 20.78
C LYS A 271 2.40 -1.32 20.07
N MET A 272 1.75 -0.68 19.12
CA MET A 272 2.24 0.51 18.42
C MET A 272 2.06 1.77 19.28
N THR A 273 2.84 2.81 18.99
CA THR A 273 2.78 4.12 19.66
C THR A 273 2.45 5.23 18.69
N GLU A 274 1.90 6.33 19.22
CA GLU A 274 1.57 7.56 18.46
C GLU A 274 2.76 8.23 17.77
N SER A 275 4.00 7.79 18.04
CA SER A 275 5.21 8.27 17.38
C SER A 275 5.43 7.69 15.98
N ILE A 276 4.80 6.56 15.66
CA ILE A 276 4.98 5.88 14.38
C ILE A 276 4.33 6.71 13.28
N ARG A 277 5.10 7.00 12.23
CA ARG A 277 4.70 7.77 11.05
C ARG A 277 4.59 6.90 9.81
N SER A 278 5.32 5.78 9.75
CA SER A 278 5.30 4.89 8.60
C SER A 278 5.48 3.41 8.92
N ILE A 279 4.78 2.57 8.16
CA ILE A 279 4.88 1.10 8.17
C ILE A 279 5.39 0.64 6.80
N GLY A 280 6.50 -0.09 6.79
CA GLY A 280 7.17 -0.56 5.57
C GLY A 280 6.47 -1.71 4.84
N ARG A 281 6.88 -1.96 3.60
CA ARG A 281 6.33 -3.02 2.74
C ARG A 281 6.38 -4.38 3.44
N GLU A 282 5.30 -5.15 3.37
CA GLU A 282 5.20 -6.48 3.99
C GLU A 282 5.52 -6.53 5.50
N CYS A 283 5.43 -5.41 6.23
CA CYS A 283 5.90 -5.33 7.62
C CYS A 283 5.34 -6.44 8.52
N PHE A 284 4.04 -6.72 8.45
CA PHE A 284 3.34 -7.77 9.21
C PHE A 284 2.82 -8.90 8.32
N ASN A 285 3.31 -9.02 7.08
CA ASN A 285 2.87 -10.07 6.16
C ASN A 285 2.99 -11.47 6.81
N GLU A 286 1.96 -12.30 6.68
CA GLU A 286 1.91 -13.66 7.24
C GLU A 286 1.97 -13.74 8.78
N CYS A 287 1.57 -12.67 9.48
CA CYS A 287 1.33 -12.73 10.93
C CYS A 287 -0.06 -13.33 11.21
N TYR A 288 -0.21 -14.63 10.98
CA TYR A 288 -1.50 -15.35 11.04
C TYR A 288 -2.23 -15.30 12.39
N SER A 289 -1.57 -14.90 13.48
CA SER A 289 -2.16 -14.77 14.82
C SER A 289 -2.45 -13.32 15.23
N LEU A 290 -2.13 -12.33 14.38
CA LEU A 290 -2.13 -10.92 14.75
C LEU A 290 -3.56 -10.35 14.81
N LYS A 291 -4.09 -10.29 16.03
CA LYS A 291 -5.46 -9.88 16.31
C LYS A 291 -5.53 -8.45 16.86
N ASN A 292 -4.67 -8.15 17.82
CA ASN A 292 -4.71 -6.88 18.56
C ASN A 292 -3.71 -5.89 17.96
N VAL A 293 -4.15 -5.13 16.97
CA VAL A 293 -3.40 -4.01 16.38
C VAL A 293 -4.30 -2.79 16.29
N GLU A 294 -3.85 -1.70 16.93
CA GLU A 294 -4.43 -0.38 16.79
C GLU A 294 -3.48 0.45 15.93
N LEU A 295 -3.99 1.01 14.84
CA LEU A 295 -3.20 1.89 13.97
C LEU A 295 -3.04 3.25 14.66
N PRO A 296 -1.81 3.78 14.81
CA PRO A 296 -1.56 5.06 15.45
C PRO A 296 -2.24 6.23 14.73
N SER A 297 -2.75 7.22 15.47
CA SER A 297 -3.48 8.36 14.90
C SER A 297 -2.62 9.25 13.99
N LEU A 298 -1.32 9.35 14.30
CA LEU A 298 -0.34 10.14 13.55
C LEU A 298 0.33 9.35 12.40
N LEU A 299 -0.19 8.19 12.03
CA LEU A 299 0.33 7.37 10.95
C LEU A 299 0.06 8.01 9.58
N VAL A 300 1.12 8.31 8.83
CA VAL A 300 1.04 9.04 7.54
C VAL A 300 1.16 8.11 6.33
N SER A 301 1.83 6.96 6.47
CA SER A 301 2.02 6.05 5.34
C SER A 301 2.06 4.58 5.75
N ILE A 302 1.26 3.77 5.05
CA ILE A 302 1.37 2.31 5.03
C ILE A 302 1.85 1.91 3.62
N LYS A 303 2.65 0.85 3.52
CA LYS A 303 3.17 0.34 2.24
C LYS A 303 2.51 -0.98 1.84
N GLU A 304 2.74 -1.40 0.62
CA GLU A 304 2.11 -2.57 0.00
C GLU A 304 2.29 -3.83 0.85
N TYR A 305 1.25 -4.68 0.89
CA TYR A 305 1.24 -5.95 1.62
C TYR A 305 1.52 -5.85 3.14
N SER A 306 1.45 -4.66 3.74
CA SER A 306 1.87 -4.44 5.14
C SER A 306 1.18 -5.36 6.13
N PHE A 307 -0.09 -5.69 5.93
CA PHE A 307 -0.88 -6.57 6.79
C PHE A 307 -1.52 -7.74 6.01
N LEU A 308 -0.90 -8.16 4.90
CA LEU A 308 -1.32 -9.33 4.14
C LEU A 308 -1.39 -10.56 5.07
N LYS A 309 -2.53 -11.28 5.04
CA LYS A 309 -2.81 -12.47 5.86
C LYS A 309 -2.75 -12.22 7.38
N CYS A 310 -3.08 -11.01 7.84
CA CYS A 310 -3.29 -10.70 9.25
C CYS A 310 -4.78 -10.78 9.60
N PRO A 311 -5.23 -11.58 10.59
CA PRO A 311 -6.66 -11.75 10.83
C PRO A 311 -7.36 -10.49 11.37
N PHE A 312 -6.65 -9.68 12.17
CA PHE A 312 -7.23 -8.60 13.01
C PHE A 312 -8.33 -9.08 13.97
N ASN A 313 -8.68 -8.24 14.94
CA ASN A 313 -9.98 -8.32 15.59
C ASN A 313 -11.01 -7.79 14.60
N GLU A 314 -12.28 -8.15 14.79
CA GLU A 314 -13.38 -7.96 13.83
C GLU A 314 -13.55 -6.54 13.25
N MET A 315 -12.86 -5.53 13.75
CA MET A 315 -12.87 -4.16 13.26
C MET A 315 -11.46 -3.59 13.13
N ILE A 316 -11.24 -2.76 12.10
CA ILE A 316 -10.09 -1.86 12.00
C ILE A 316 -10.52 -0.41 11.76
N GLN A 317 -9.86 0.54 12.41
CA GLN A 317 -10.04 1.98 12.20
C GLN A 317 -8.86 2.53 11.39
N ILE A 318 -9.15 3.16 10.26
CA ILE A 318 -8.14 3.78 9.40
C ILE A 318 -7.89 5.22 9.90
N PRO A 319 -6.65 5.58 10.29
CA PRO A 319 -6.36 6.89 10.87
C PRO A 319 -6.48 8.06 9.87
N GLN A 320 -6.78 9.25 10.40
CA GLN A 320 -7.10 10.48 9.64
C GLN A 320 -5.98 11.00 8.73
N LEU A 321 -4.71 10.66 8.99
CA LEU A 321 -3.61 11.15 8.15
C LEU A 321 -3.31 10.24 6.95
N LEU A 322 -4.00 9.09 6.84
CA LEU A 322 -3.86 8.22 5.68
C LEU A 322 -4.79 8.67 4.54
N GLN A 323 -4.17 8.94 3.39
CA GLN A 323 -4.88 9.25 2.14
C GLN A 323 -4.99 8.04 1.21
N LEU A 324 -4.05 7.10 1.30
CA LEU A 324 -3.96 5.94 0.40
C LEU A 324 -3.79 4.67 1.23
N LEU A 325 -4.66 3.68 0.98
CA LEU A 325 -4.40 2.30 1.37
C LEU A 325 -3.79 1.55 0.18
N PRO A 326 -2.58 0.99 0.29
CA PRO A 326 -1.85 0.45 -0.85
C PRO A 326 -2.31 -0.96 -1.27
N LEU A 327 -1.73 -1.46 -2.37
CA LEU A 327 -1.88 -2.82 -2.90
C LEU A 327 -1.84 -3.87 -1.79
N SER A 328 -2.89 -4.70 -1.75
CA SER A 328 -3.03 -5.86 -0.87
C SER A 328 -2.72 -5.59 0.60
N CYS A 329 -3.02 -4.38 1.08
CA CYS A 329 -2.65 -3.96 2.44
C CYS A 329 -3.29 -4.86 3.52
N PHE A 330 -4.55 -5.23 3.34
CA PHE A 330 -5.37 -6.03 4.27
C PHE A 330 -5.93 -7.30 3.61
N GLU A 331 -5.34 -7.75 2.51
CA GLU A 331 -5.77 -8.97 1.81
C GLU A 331 -5.66 -10.20 2.74
N TYR A 332 -6.61 -11.14 2.66
CA TYR A 332 -6.73 -12.29 3.56
C TYR A 332 -6.92 -11.94 5.06
N SER A 333 -7.47 -10.77 5.37
CA SER A 333 -7.88 -10.44 6.75
C SER A 333 -9.19 -11.15 7.13
N THR A 334 -9.13 -12.48 7.23
CA THR A 334 -10.30 -13.36 7.28
C THR A 334 -11.22 -13.20 8.49
N GLN A 335 -10.81 -12.48 9.54
CA GLN A 335 -11.65 -12.20 10.71
C GLN A 335 -12.25 -10.79 10.71
N LEU A 336 -11.81 -9.92 9.79
CA LEU A 336 -12.29 -8.56 9.67
C LEU A 336 -13.76 -8.56 9.23
N ARG A 337 -14.63 -7.97 10.06
CA ARG A 337 -16.07 -7.79 9.80
C ARG A 337 -16.41 -6.36 9.40
N ASN A 338 -15.68 -5.37 9.91
CA ASN A 338 -15.98 -3.95 9.69
C ASN A 338 -14.70 -3.12 9.51
N VAL A 339 -14.75 -2.14 8.61
CA VAL A 339 -13.67 -1.18 8.38
C VAL A 339 -14.25 0.22 8.54
N ILE A 340 -13.70 0.98 9.48
CA ILE A 340 -14.09 2.36 9.70
C ILE A 340 -13.06 3.25 9.01
N PHE A 341 -13.48 3.92 7.94
CA PHE A 341 -12.65 4.91 7.26
C PHE A 341 -12.82 6.29 7.88
N HIS A 342 -11.72 7.06 7.92
CA HIS A 342 -11.78 8.50 8.12
C HIS A 342 -11.98 9.21 6.77
N SER A 343 -12.48 10.44 6.82
CA SER A 343 -12.80 11.29 5.66
C SER A 343 -11.59 11.75 4.81
N SER A 344 -10.40 11.24 5.07
CA SER A 344 -9.15 11.60 4.39
C SER A 344 -8.74 10.60 3.31
N VAL A 345 -9.35 9.41 3.30
CA VAL A 345 -8.95 8.32 2.41
C VAL A 345 -9.46 8.62 1.00
N GLU A 346 -8.54 8.87 0.08
CA GLU A 346 -8.82 9.27 -1.31
C GLU A 346 -8.74 8.07 -2.27
N SER A 347 -7.94 7.05 -1.93
CA SER A 347 -7.73 5.88 -2.79
C SER A 347 -7.52 4.59 -2.01
N LEU A 348 -8.13 3.50 -2.51
CA LEU A 348 -7.86 2.13 -2.11
C LEU A 348 -7.14 1.40 -3.24
N GLY A 349 -6.04 0.74 -2.92
CA GLY A 349 -5.21 0.02 -3.88
C GLY A 349 -5.85 -1.30 -4.34
N GLU A 350 -5.22 -1.91 -5.34
CA GLU A 350 -5.60 -3.22 -5.86
C GLU A 350 -5.63 -4.26 -4.73
N HIS A 351 -6.63 -5.15 -4.75
CA HIS A 351 -6.78 -6.26 -3.79
C HIS A 351 -6.74 -5.84 -2.31
N CYS A 352 -6.95 -4.56 -1.97
CA CYS A 352 -6.66 -4.04 -0.63
C CYS A 352 -7.37 -4.80 0.49
N PHE A 353 -8.62 -5.20 0.26
CA PHE A 353 -9.46 -5.99 1.16
C PHE A 353 -9.91 -7.33 0.53
N ALA A 354 -9.20 -7.81 -0.49
CA ALA A 354 -9.53 -9.09 -1.12
C ALA A 354 -9.47 -10.25 -0.09
N HIS A 355 -10.35 -11.24 -0.24
CA HIS A 355 -10.48 -12.38 0.68
C HIS A 355 -10.77 -11.99 2.15
N CYS A 356 -11.39 -10.82 2.41
CA CYS A 356 -11.96 -10.50 3.72
C CYS A 356 -13.31 -11.21 3.90
N ILE A 357 -13.26 -12.55 4.00
CA ILE A 357 -14.44 -13.44 3.94
C ILE A 357 -15.50 -13.21 5.03
N ARG A 358 -15.21 -12.43 6.07
CA ARG A 358 -16.16 -12.09 7.16
C ARG A 358 -16.68 -10.66 7.10
N LEU A 359 -16.19 -9.83 6.18
CA LEU A 359 -16.66 -8.47 5.97
C LEU A 359 -18.14 -8.53 5.58
N ASP A 360 -19.03 -7.86 6.31
CA ASP A 360 -20.48 -7.93 6.09
C ASP A 360 -21.07 -6.66 5.47
N ARG A 361 -20.53 -5.50 5.82
CA ARG A 361 -20.90 -4.19 5.28
C ARG A 361 -19.67 -3.32 5.10
N ILE A 362 -19.64 -2.56 4.02
CA ILE A 362 -18.61 -1.56 3.78
C ILE A 362 -19.24 -0.21 3.39
N GLU A 363 -18.79 0.85 4.06
CA GLU A 363 -19.17 2.22 3.75
C GLU A 363 -17.93 2.96 3.26
N LEU A 364 -17.92 3.31 1.96
CA LEU A 364 -16.78 3.97 1.36
C LEU A 364 -16.66 5.42 1.85
N PRO A 365 -15.45 5.92 2.15
CA PRO A 365 -15.27 7.26 2.68
C PRO A 365 -15.70 8.31 1.67
N VAL A 366 -16.26 9.43 2.15
CA VAL A 366 -16.80 10.50 1.29
C VAL A 366 -15.77 11.06 0.31
N SER A 367 -14.49 11.13 0.72
CA SER A 367 -13.36 11.61 -0.09
C SER A 367 -12.83 10.62 -1.13
N LEU A 368 -13.36 9.40 -1.19
CA LEU A 368 -12.82 8.34 -2.04
C LEU A 368 -13.09 8.65 -3.51
N THR A 369 -12.04 8.71 -4.32
CA THR A 369 -12.15 8.98 -5.76
C THR A 369 -11.66 7.81 -6.62
N SER A 370 -10.91 6.87 -6.03
CA SER A 370 -10.27 5.78 -6.75
C SER A 370 -10.30 4.46 -5.98
N LEU A 371 -10.72 3.39 -6.67
CA LEU A 371 -10.61 2.01 -6.23
C LEU A 371 -9.68 1.24 -7.18
N GLY A 372 -8.83 0.37 -6.63
CA GLY A 372 -8.00 -0.56 -7.38
C GLY A 372 -8.73 -1.85 -7.76
N GLU A 373 -8.20 -2.53 -8.78
CA GLU A 373 -8.70 -3.83 -9.26
C GLU A 373 -8.81 -4.85 -8.13
N GLY A 374 -9.93 -5.59 -8.09
CA GLY A 374 -10.15 -6.64 -7.09
C GLY A 374 -10.21 -6.16 -5.64
N CYS A 375 -10.40 -4.86 -5.36
CA CYS A 375 -10.28 -4.31 -4.00
C CYS A 375 -11.08 -5.09 -2.94
N PHE A 376 -12.26 -5.60 -3.28
CA PHE A 376 -13.13 -6.39 -2.40
C PHE A 376 -13.45 -7.78 -2.98
N CYS A 377 -12.63 -8.32 -3.90
CA CYS A 377 -12.92 -9.65 -4.46
C CYS A 377 -12.85 -10.74 -3.37
N TYR A 378 -13.67 -11.79 -3.51
CA TYR A 378 -13.80 -12.90 -2.57
C TYR A 378 -14.19 -12.46 -1.14
N CYS A 379 -14.90 -11.35 -0.99
CA CYS A 379 -15.57 -11.00 0.28
C CYS A 379 -16.92 -11.73 0.36
N GLU A 380 -16.86 -13.05 0.57
CA GLU A 380 -18.01 -13.96 0.44
C GLU A 380 -19.22 -13.59 1.33
N ASN A 381 -19.00 -12.98 2.49
CA ASN A 381 -20.05 -12.57 3.44
C ASN A 381 -20.49 -11.10 3.29
N LEU A 382 -19.94 -10.36 2.31
CA LEU A 382 -20.27 -8.95 2.11
C LEU A 382 -21.70 -8.83 1.58
N LYS A 383 -22.60 -8.19 2.34
CA LYS A 383 -24.02 -8.07 2.02
C LYS A 383 -24.40 -6.71 1.47
N GLU A 384 -23.76 -5.66 1.98
CA GLU A 384 -24.10 -4.28 1.64
C GLU A 384 -22.82 -3.47 1.37
N VAL A 385 -22.84 -2.76 0.24
CA VAL A 385 -21.81 -1.79 -0.13
C VAL A 385 -22.47 -0.44 -0.27
N ILE A 386 -21.94 0.58 0.41
CA ILE A 386 -22.37 1.97 0.26
C ILE A 386 -21.31 2.73 -0.50
N ILE A 387 -21.67 3.15 -1.71
CA ILE A 387 -20.84 3.96 -2.59
C ILE A 387 -20.96 5.45 -2.21
N ASN A 388 -19.84 6.16 -2.24
CA ASN A 388 -19.82 7.61 -2.09
C ASN A 388 -20.04 8.31 -3.44
N GLU A 389 -20.52 9.55 -3.40
CA GLU A 389 -20.91 10.29 -4.62
C GLU A 389 -19.74 10.68 -5.54
N GLN A 390 -18.51 10.65 -5.04
CA GLN A 390 -17.31 11.04 -5.79
C GLN A 390 -16.66 9.88 -6.56
N LEU A 391 -17.08 8.64 -6.29
CA LEU A 391 -16.57 7.46 -6.97
C LEU A 391 -17.37 7.23 -8.26
N HIS A 392 -16.72 7.37 -9.41
CA HIS A 392 -17.37 7.25 -10.71
C HIS A 392 -17.04 5.97 -11.48
N VAL A 393 -16.05 5.20 -11.03
CA VAL A 393 -15.54 4.02 -11.74
C VAL A 393 -15.45 2.85 -10.77
N LEU A 394 -16.07 1.71 -11.12
CA LEU A 394 -15.78 0.45 -10.48
C LEU A 394 -14.75 -0.34 -11.31
N PRO A 395 -13.57 -0.64 -10.74
CA PRO A 395 -12.50 -1.30 -11.45
C PRO A 395 -12.80 -2.79 -11.66
N LYS A 396 -11.95 -3.44 -12.46
CA LYS A 396 -12.08 -4.86 -12.78
C LYS A 396 -12.17 -5.69 -11.49
N ASN A 397 -13.02 -6.72 -11.50
CA ASN A 397 -13.19 -7.70 -10.42
C ASN A 397 -13.51 -7.11 -9.02
N CYS A 398 -13.94 -5.84 -8.91
CA CYS A 398 -14.00 -5.13 -7.62
C CYS A 398 -14.77 -5.91 -6.53
N PHE A 399 -15.90 -6.52 -6.89
CA PHE A 399 -16.75 -7.34 -6.03
C PHE A 399 -16.92 -8.77 -6.56
N GLU A 400 -15.96 -9.27 -7.35
CA GLU A 400 -15.96 -10.65 -7.84
C GLU A 400 -16.06 -11.65 -6.66
N ASN A 401 -16.91 -12.67 -6.77
CA ASN A 401 -17.16 -13.67 -5.71
C ASN A 401 -17.62 -13.08 -4.36
N CYS A 402 -18.29 -11.92 -4.36
CA CYS A 402 -19.06 -11.46 -3.21
C CYS A 402 -20.43 -12.16 -3.18
N GLU A 403 -20.44 -13.46 -2.89
CA GLU A 403 -21.62 -14.32 -3.06
C GLU A 403 -22.85 -13.87 -2.26
N SER A 404 -22.62 -13.25 -1.09
CA SER A 404 -23.68 -12.73 -0.22
C SER A 404 -24.10 -11.29 -0.53
N LEU A 405 -23.56 -10.64 -1.57
CA LEU A 405 -23.86 -9.23 -1.86
C LEU A 405 -25.30 -9.08 -2.31
N GLU A 406 -26.14 -8.44 -1.49
CA GLU A 406 -27.56 -8.25 -1.72
C GLU A 406 -27.86 -6.85 -2.28
N LEU A 407 -27.13 -5.83 -1.80
CA LEU A 407 -27.42 -4.42 -2.07
C LEU A 407 -26.14 -3.60 -2.30
N VAL A 408 -26.15 -2.82 -3.37
CA VAL A 408 -25.17 -1.75 -3.63
C VAL A 408 -25.90 -0.43 -3.59
N VAL A 409 -25.76 0.29 -2.47
CA VAL A 409 -26.37 1.61 -2.29
C VAL A 409 -25.57 2.64 -3.07
N ASN A 410 -26.29 3.58 -3.69
CA ASN A 410 -25.71 4.70 -4.45
C ASN A 410 -24.95 4.28 -5.72
N SER A 411 -25.24 3.11 -6.29
CA SER A 411 -24.61 2.64 -7.53
C SER A 411 -24.88 3.52 -8.76
N GLN A 412 -25.89 4.41 -8.71
CA GLN A 412 -26.20 5.36 -9.80
C GLN A 412 -25.08 6.38 -10.09
N PHE A 413 -24.16 6.62 -9.14
CA PHE A 413 -23.02 7.52 -9.33
C PHE A 413 -21.87 6.89 -10.13
N ILE A 414 -21.92 5.57 -10.37
CA ILE A 414 -20.90 4.84 -11.13
C ILE A 414 -21.13 5.02 -12.63
N HIS A 415 -20.37 5.91 -13.25
CA HIS A 415 -20.44 6.20 -14.69
C HIS A 415 -19.77 5.14 -15.56
N GLN A 416 -18.85 4.35 -14.98
CA GLN A 416 -18.13 3.29 -15.69
C GLN A 416 -18.01 2.02 -14.84
N LEU A 417 -18.43 0.90 -15.42
CA LEU A 417 -18.19 -0.45 -14.91
C LEU A 417 -17.10 -1.11 -15.78
N ASN A 418 -16.18 -1.83 -15.14
CA ASN A 418 -15.18 -2.66 -15.82
C ASN A 418 -15.55 -4.15 -15.78
N GLU A 419 -14.72 -5.00 -16.37
CA GLU A 419 -14.93 -6.44 -16.47
C GLU A 419 -15.16 -7.09 -15.08
N SER A 420 -16.10 -8.04 -15.03
CA SER A 420 -16.32 -8.92 -13.86
C SER A 420 -16.57 -8.23 -12.51
N VAL A 421 -17.05 -6.97 -12.50
CA VAL A 421 -17.26 -6.21 -11.25
C VAL A 421 -18.14 -6.96 -10.24
N PHE A 422 -19.24 -7.56 -10.67
CA PHE A 422 -20.18 -8.32 -9.84
C PHE A 422 -20.25 -9.80 -10.24
N GLU A 423 -19.18 -10.34 -10.83
CA GLU A 423 -19.13 -11.77 -11.16
C GLU A 423 -19.31 -12.62 -9.88
N ASN A 424 -20.15 -13.65 -9.97
CA ASN A 424 -20.53 -14.55 -8.87
C ASN A 424 -21.18 -13.85 -7.66
N CYS A 425 -21.78 -12.66 -7.81
CA CYS A 425 -22.64 -12.05 -6.79
C CYS A 425 -24.02 -12.74 -6.74
N CYS A 426 -24.04 -13.98 -6.26
CA CYS A 426 -25.19 -14.88 -6.33
C CYS A 426 -26.44 -14.35 -5.60
N SER A 427 -26.28 -13.49 -4.60
CA SER A 427 -27.38 -12.92 -3.79
C SER A 427 -27.88 -11.56 -4.28
N LEU A 428 -27.27 -10.97 -5.32
CA LEU A 428 -27.61 -9.63 -5.79
C LEU A 428 -28.99 -9.66 -6.44
N GLN A 429 -29.95 -8.94 -5.85
CA GLN A 429 -31.36 -8.99 -6.29
C GLN A 429 -31.69 -7.91 -7.32
N THR A 430 -31.16 -6.70 -7.10
CA THR A 430 -31.39 -5.50 -7.90
C THR A 430 -30.17 -4.60 -7.83
N ILE A 431 -29.92 -3.81 -8.87
CA ILE A 431 -28.88 -2.77 -8.87
C ILE A 431 -29.34 -1.56 -9.69
N LEU A 432 -29.09 -0.35 -9.18
CA LEU A 432 -29.37 0.87 -9.92
C LEU A 432 -28.18 1.24 -10.81
N LEU A 433 -28.37 1.21 -12.11
CA LEU A 433 -27.33 1.60 -13.06
C LEU A 433 -27.33 3.12 -13.27
N SER A 434 -26.14 3.69 -13.53
CA SER A 434 -26.02 5.11 -13.84
C SER A 434 -26.72 5.46 -15.16
N PRO A 435 -27.45 6.58 -15.24
CA PRO A 435 -28.12 7.03 -16.46
C PRO A 435 -27.15 7.42 -17.60
N TYR A 436 -25.84 7.49 -17.33
CA TYR A 436 -24.80 7.82 -18.30
C TYR A 436 -24.05 6.60 -18.85
N LEU A 437 -24.36 5.40 -18.35
CA LEU A 437 -23.64 4.19 -18.71
C LEU A 437 -23.91 3.82 -20.18
N GLN A 438 -22.85 3.67 -20.97
CA GLN A 438 -22.96 3.40 -22.42
C GLN A 438 -22.84 1.92 -22.78
N ARG A 439 -22.20 1.13 -21.93
CA ARG A 439 -21.90 -0.28 -22.16
C ARG A 439 -21.91 -1.05 -20.85
N LEU A 440 -22.43 -2.27 -20.90
CA LEU A 440 -22.25 -3.25 -19.85
C LEU A 440 -21.10 -4.19 -20.22
N PRO A 441 -20.01 -4.24 -19.40
CA PRO A 441 -18.77 -4.91 -19.76
C PRO A 441 -18.88 -6.44 -19.63
N GLN A 442 -17.85 -7.12 -20.15
CA GLN A 442 -17.74 -8.57 -20.12
C GLN A 442 -17.85 -9.10 -18.68
N ASN A 443 -18.62 -10.19 -18.52
CA ASN A 443 -18.84 -10.89 -17.24
C ASN A 443 -19.39 -10.04 -16.09
N CYS A 444 -19.84 -8.79 -16.32
CA CYS A 444 -20.20 -7.85 -15.25
C CYS A 444 -21.12 -8.42 -14.17
N PHE A 445 -22.16 -9.16 -14.57
CA PHE A 445 -23.14 -9.83 -13.71
C PHE A 445 -23.12 -11.35 -13.93
N PHE A 446 -21.98 -11.90 -14.34
CA PHE A 446 -21.82 -13.34 -14.56
C PHE A 446 -22.23 -14.09 -13.28
N ASN A 447 -23.11 -15.07 -13.42
CA ASN A 447 -23.61 -15.91 -12.33
C ASN A 447 -24.30 -15.14 -11.18
N CYS A 448 -24.87 -13.95 -11.44
CA CYS A 448 -25.78 -13.28 -10.51
C CYS A 448 -27.13 -14.00 -10.46
N CYS A 449 -27.17 -15.14 -9.75
CA CYS A 449 -28.29 -16.08 -9.79
C CYS A 449 -29.60 -15.51 -9.24
N SER A 450 -29.56 -14.53 -8.33
CA SER A 450 -30.75 -13.93 -7.69
C SER A 450 -31.26 -12.66 -8.37
N LEU A 451 -30.57 -12.14 -9.39
CA LEU A 451 -30.96 -10.92 -10.09
C LEU A 451 -32.26 -11.18 -10.86
N LYS A 452 -33.36 -10.53 -10.45
CA LYS A 452 -34.70 -10.76 -11.01
C LYS A 452 -35.06 -9.80 -12.14
N GLU A 453 -34.73 -8.53 -11.92
CA GLU A 453 -34.99 -7.42 -12.84
C GLU A 453 -33.81 -6.46 -12.78
N ILE A 454 -33.59 -5.75 -13.88
CA ILE A 454 -32.57 -4.72 -13.97
C ILE A 454 -33.03 -3.63 -14.94
N ASP A 455 -33.07 -2.40 -14.45
CA ASP A 455 -33.39 -1.23 -15.27
C ASP A 455 -32.14 -0.80 -16.02
N LEU A 456 -32.20 -0.88 -17.35
CA LEU A 456 -31.11 -0.45 -18.22
C LEU A 456 -31.25 1.04 -18.57
N PRO A 457 -30.16 1.83 -18.52
CA PRO A 457 -30.22 3.25 -18.82
C PRO A 457 -30.44 3.50 -20.31
N PHE A 458 -31.14 4.58 -20.65
CA PHE A 458 -31.49 4.91 -22.03
C PHE A 458 -30.27 5.15 -22.95
N THR A 459 -29.11 5.47 -22.36
CA THR A 459 -27.82 5.67 -23.05
C THR A 459 -27.11 4.38 -23.41
N LEU A 460 -27.56 3.23 -22.92
CA LEU A 460 -26.88 1.95 -23.12
C LEU A 460 -26.95 1.51 -24.59
N THR A 461 -25.80 1.21 -25.17
CA THR A 461 -25.66 0.84 -26.58
C THR A 461 -25.24 -0.61 -26.79
N SER A 462 -24.56 -1.21 -25.81
CA SER A 462 -24.00 -2.56 -25.93
C SER A 462 -24.00 -3.32 -24.60
N ILE A 463 -24.17 -4.64 -24.71
CA ILE A 463 -23.97 -5.61 -23.64
C ILE A 463 -22.91 -6.59 -24.13
N ASP A 464 -21.77 -6.61 -23.44
CA ASP A 464 -20.60 -7.41 -23.81
C ASP A 464 -20.76 -8.89 -23.42
N SER A 465 -19.75 -9.69 -23.78
CA SER A 465 -19.82 -11.15 -23.69
C SER A 465 -20.04 -11.64 -22.26
N ASN A 466 -20.89 -12.66 -22.11
CA ASN A 466 -21.28 -13.29 -20.84
C ASN A 466 -21.79 -12.32 -19.73
N CYS A 467 -22.20 -11.09 -20.06
CA CYS A 467 -22.53 -10.07 -19.06
C CYS A 467 -23.55 -10.54 -18.01
N PHE A 468 -24.64 -11.18 -18.44
CA PHE A 468 -25.69 -11.79 -17.61
C PHE A 468 -25.69 -13.31 -17.70
N TYR A 469 -24.54 -13.92 -18.00
CA TYR A 469 -24.46 -15.37 -18.12
C TYR A 469 -24.91 -16.04 -16.81
N ASN A 470 -25.79 -17.04 -16.89
CA ASN A 470 -26.30 -17.78 -15.74
C ASN A 470 -27.05 -16.92 -14.69
N CYS A 471 -27.63 -15.78 -15.09
CA CYS A 471 -28.61 -15.03 -14.28
C CYS A 471 -29.96 -15.78 -14.27
N LYS A 472 -30.03 -16.87 -13.49
CA LYS A 472 -31.15 -17.82 -13.52
C LYS A 472 -32.49 -17.22 -13.11
N CYS A 473 -32.52 -16.21 -12.26
CA CYS A 473 -33.75 -15.54 -11.81
C CYS A 473 -34.19 -14.36 -12.68
N LEU A 474 -33.42 -13.95 -13.69
CA LEU A 474 -33.78 -12.82 -14.54
C LEU A 474 -35.01 -13.20 -15.38
N GLU A 475 -36.15 -12.55 -15.12
CA GLU A 475 -37.44 -12.89 -15.74
C GLU A 475 -37.74 -12.02 -16.96
N THR A 476 -37.45 -10.73 -16.85
CA THR A 476 -37.72 -9.73 -17.88
C THR A 476 -36.56 -8.74 -18.00
N ILE A 477 -36.29 -8.26 -19.21
CA ILE A 477 -35.34 -7.18 -19.42
C ILE A 477 -35.75 -6.30 -20.60
N ASP A 478 -35.78 -4.98 -20.40
CA ASP A 478 -36.13 -4.02 -21.44
C ASP A 478 -34.87 -3.36 -21.99
N LEU A 479 -34.58 -3.58 -23.28
CA LEU A 479 -33.48 -2.90 -23.94
C LEU A 479 -33.92 -1.49 -24.40
N PRO A 480 -33.07 -0.46 -24.24
CA PRO A 480 -33.44 0.90 -24.59
C PRO A 480 -33.59 1.11 -26.10
N LEU A 481 -34.38 2.11 -26.51
CA LEU A 481 -34.78 2.33 -27.91
C LEU A 481 -33.62 2.43 -28.92
N HIS A 482 -32.44 2.90 -28.49
CA HIS A 482 -31.25 3.11 -29.33
C HIS A 482 -30.17 2.04 -29.16
N PHE A 483 -30.48 0.92 -28.50
CA PHE A 483 -29.55 -0.17 -28.24
C PHE A 483 -29.07 -0.86 -29.53
N LYS A 484 -27.78 -1.24 -29.61
CA LYS A 484 -27.14 -1.70 -30.86
C LYS A 484 -26.60 -3.12 -30.82
N GLU A 485 -25.95 -3.54 -29.75
CA GLU A 485 -25.13 -4.76 -29.77
C GLU A 485 -25.35 -5.67 -28.56
N ILE A 486 -25.70 -6.93 -28.80
CA ILE A 486 -25.71 -8.00 -27.80
C ILE A 486 -24.57 -8.97 -28.15
N HIS A 487 -23.54 -9.09 -27.32
CA HIS A 487 -22.37 -9.93 -27.62
C HIS A 487 -22.55 -11.40 -27.20
N SER A 488 -21.52 -12.22 -27.43
CA SER A 488 -21.60 -13.67 -27.30
C SER A 488 -21.94 -14.11 -25.88
N ASN A 489 -22.85 -15.07 -25.74
CA ASN A 489 -23.35 -15.59 -24.47
C ASN A 489 -23.90 -14.55 -23.48
N ALA A 490 -24.21 -13.32 -23.90
CA ALA A 490 -24.60 -12.23 -23.01
C ALA A 490 -25.70 -12.61 -21.99
N PHE A 491 -26.71 -13.37 -22.41
CA PHE A 491 -27.80 -13.90 -21.58
C PHE A 491 -27.84 -15.43 -21.56
N ALA A 492 -26.73 -16.11 -21.88
CA ALA A 492 -26.74 -17.56 -21.90
C ALA A 492 -27.04 -18.12 -20.49
N PHE A 493 -27.87 -19.17 -20.42
CA PHE A 493 -28.33 -19.80 -19.18
C PHE A 493 -29.22 -18.92 -18.29
N CYS A 494 -29.80 -17.82 -18.80
CA CYS A 494 -30.91 -17.12 -18.15
C CYS A 494 -32.22 -17.91 -18.29
N THR A 495 -32.34 -18.99 -17.52
CA THR A 495 -33.43 -19.98 -17.69
C THR A 495 -34.83 -19.45 -17.36
N SER A 496 -34.94 -18.39 -16.55
CA SER A 496 -36.23 -17.77 -16.22
C SER A 496 -36.64 -16.65 -17.17
N LEU A 497 -35.75 -16.22 -18.07
CA LEU A 497 -35.98 -15.10 -18.97
C LEU A 497 -37.12 -15.45 -19.94
N GLU A 498 -38.24 -14.77 -19.77
CA GLU A 498 -39.49 -15.01 -20.50
C GLU A 498 -39.78 -13.89 -21.50
N TYR A 499 -39.36 -12.66 -21.19
CA TYR A 499 -39.59 -11.50 -22.03
C TYR A 499 -38.33 -10.65 -22.18
N ILE A 500 -38.05 -10.22 -23.40
CA ILE A 500 -37.05 -9.20 -23.71
C ILE A 500 -37.59 -8.25 -24.78
N SER A 501 -37.55 -6.96 -24.51
CA SER A 501 -37.92 -5.94 -25.51
C SER A 501 -36.73 -5.68 -26.43
N LEU A 502 -36.80 -6.15 -27.68
CA LEU A 502 -35.75 -5.97 -28.69
C LEU A 502 -36.06 -4.78 -29.61
N PRO A 503 -35.30 -3.67 -29.56
CA PRO A 503 -35.48 -2.56 -30.48
C PRO A 503 -34.98 -2.90 -31.89
N ARG A 504 -35.55 -2.23 -32.90
CA ARG A 504 -35.14 -2.40 -34.30
C ARG A 504 -33.73 -1.89 -34.61
N SER A 505 -33.11 -1.15 -33.69
CA SER A 505 -31.77 -0.60 -33.84
C SER A 505 -30.64 -1.60 -33.62
N ILE A 506 -30.94 -2.82 -33.17
CA ILE A 506 -29.91 -3.86 -32.95
C ILE A 506 -29.25 -4.21 -34.29
N THR A 507 -27.94 -4.03 -34.36
CA THR A 507 -27.11 -4.33 -35.54
C THR A 507 -26.30 -5.62 -35.36
N LEU A 508 -26.12 -6.08 -34.12
CA LEU A 508 -25.27 -7.25 -33.82
C LEU A 508 -25.92 -8.14 -32.76
N PHE A 509 -26.03 -9.43 -33.09
CA PHE A 509 -26.24 -10.50 -32.14
C PHE A 509 -24.98 -11.38 -32.12
N GLY A 510 -24.42 -11.61 -30.95
CA GLY A 510 -23.28 -12.49 -30.73
C GLY A 510 -23.71 -13.95 -30.67
N ASN A 511 -22.73 -14.85 -30.83
CA ASN A 511 -23.00 -16.29 -30.79
C ASN A 511 -23.57 -16.68 -29.42
N ASN A 512 -24.61 -17.51 -29.43
CA ASN A 512 -25.20 -18.10 -28.24
C ASN A 512 -25.69 -17.08 -27.20
N CYS A 513 -25.98 -15.84 -27.60
CA CYS A 513 -26.37 -14.76 -26.68
C CYS A 513 -27.63 -15.07 -25.85
N PHE A 514 -28.49 -15.99 -26.29
CA PHE A 514 -29.67 -16.51 -25.57
C PHE A 514 -29.62 -18.04 -25.39
N LYS A 515 -28.44 -18.66 -25.39
CA LYS A 515 -28.30 -20.12 -25.20
C LYS A 515 -28.99 -20.56 -23.91
N GLN A 516 -29.78 -21.64 -23.96
CA GLN A 516 -30.55 -22.17 -22.82
C GLN A 516 -31.62 -21.23 -22.23
N CYS A 517 -32.00 -20.14 -22.92
CA CYS A 517 -33.18 -19.33 -22.59
C CYS A 517 -34.46 -19.95 -23.17
N LEU A 518 -34.88 -21.09 -22.59
CA LEU A 518 -35.94 -21.93 -23.14
C LEU A 518 -37.31 -21.24 -23.19
N LYS A 519 -37.65 -20.44 -22.17
CA LYS A 519 -38.91 -19.67 -22.11
C LYS A 519 -38.96 -18.57 -23.17
N LEU A 520 -37.82 -17.89 -23.39
CA LEU A 520 -37.67 -16.82 -24.36
C LEU A 520 -37.75 -17.30 -25.81
N LYS A 521 -37.21 -18.49 -26.11
CA LYS A 521 -37.10 -19.03 -27.48
C LYS A 521 -38.42 -19.06 -28.24
N GLN A 522 -39.54 -19.27 -27.55
CA GLN A 522 -40.86 -19.36 -28.16
C GLN A 522 -41.50 -17.99 -28.43
N ARG A 523 -40.88 -16.89 -28.01
CA ARG A 523 -41.48 -15.56 -27.93
C ARG A 523 -40.76 -14.46 -28.71
N ILE A 524 -39.57 -14.73 -29.23
CA ILE A 524 -38.79 -13.76 -30.00
C ILE A 524 -38.34 -14.32 -31.35
N ASN A 525 -38.18 -13.43 -32.33
CA ASN A 525 -37.63 -13.75 -33.64
C ASN A 525 -36.22 -13.16 -33.75
N VAL A 526 -35.20 -14.02 -33.58
CA VAL A 526 -33.78 -13.69 -33.68
C VAL A 526 -33.05 -14.82 -34.44
N PRO A 527 -31.86 -14.58 -35.01
CA PRO A 527 -31.11 -15.61 -35.73
C PRO A 527 -30.85 -16.87 -34.88
N ASP A 528 -30.88 -18.05 -35.49
CA ASP A 528 -30.74 -19.34 -34.78
C ASP A 528 -29.46 -19.47 -33.95
N TYR A 529 -28.36 -18.90 -34.45
CA TYR A 529 -27.07 -18.91 -33.74
C TYR A 529 -27.13 -18.21 -32.37
N CYS A 530 -28.17 -17.40 -32.10
CA CYS A 530 -28.38 -16.78 -30.79
C CYS A 530 -28.73 -17.82 -29.72
N PHE A 531 -29.38 -18.94 -30.08
CA PHE A 531 -29.80 -19.98 -29.14
C PHE A 531 -28.91 -21.23 -29.15
N GLN A 532 -28.07 -21.39 -30.17
CA GLN A 532 -27.48 -22.69 -30.46
C GLN A 532 -26.50 -23.20 -29.41
N GLN A 533 -26.51 -24.52 -29.27
CA GLN A 533 -25.32 -25.30 -28.99
C GLN A 533 -25.24 -26.21 -30.21
N ILE A 534 -24.33 -25.96 -31.14
CA ILE A 534 -24.03 -26.97 -32.16
C ILE A 534 -23.39 -28.12 -31.40
N SER A 535 -24.21 -29.12 -31.07
CA SER A 535 -23.73 -30.46 -30.79
C SER A 535 -23.02 -30.94 -32.05
N PHE A 536 -21.69 -30.99 -32.02
CA PHE A 536 -20.99 -31.88 -32.92
C PHE A 536 -21.23 -33.32 -32.43
N PHE A 537 -21.56 -34.15 -33.41
CA PHE A 537 -21.84 -35.58 -33.42
C PHE A 537 -21.11 -36.44 -32.39
#